data_AF-H8GLH8-F1
#
_entry.id   AF-H8GLH8-F1
#
_cell.length_a   1.000
_cell.length_b   1.000
_cell.length_c   1.000
_cell.angle_alpha   90.00
_cell.angle_beta   90.00
_cell.angle_gamma   90.00
#
_symmetry.space_group_name_H-M   'P 1'
#
loop_
_entity.id
_entity.type
_entity.pdbx_description
1 polymer ?
#
loop_
_entity_poly.entity_id
_entity_poly.type
_entity_poly.pdbx_seq_one_letter_code
_entity_poly.pdbx_strand_id
1 'polypeptide(L)'
;MTMRHQLFRLKYLSSVTLTAAACLLPGLQPANAAPGPIYAEQGEQWTAAARLQYYSQDQGSRVMPLQWFQALKQLNGKPFLEDSLSRYGYLPNPAGKIKGLPVGFTTNGSSVGMTCSACHTREIEVDGQGYRIDGGPAIADFQSFAADLDSAVGQILDDQKSFDDFAAAVLGGVPSAEQKSKLRQNVETWYLPYHTIMSIALPKDKPWGPVRLDAVAMILNRLTGLDIGTAPDHIIRSNIRLADTPVRYPFVWNAPIQDKTQWPGFADNGNALLGLSRNYGEVLGVFADFYPQKVPWRILGYDYLRHNSANFDGLKSVENLVKKIGPPEWPWKTGKWAVDAKLAARGKRIYESKTQTENGGCAACHGIRDGVPRALNKTWATPLCYVGTDAKEFDLFALTVDTGVLAGAKIPFLEQPLKAQGENAVKVLSLVGMGTLLQYTASPKALDLELKAQTKLGLVERLAGDVKNGKLKEITDQLRKQQADMVTPENAVLKGMYHSMPTAAKAPTDGYRCKDKFTDPNPAIAYESRVLEGIWATAPYLHNGSVPTLAALLEPVENRPAEFKIGPAYDPEKVGLAVEQSKFDYVLKTTDCEGANAKSGNSRCGHEFGTKLSKEEKAALLEYLKIL
;
A
#
# COMPACT_ATOMS: atom_id res chain seq x y z
N MET A 1 32.26 -48.78 41.88
CA MET A 1 31.81 -50.19 41.94
C MET A 1 31.00 -50.32 43.21
N THR A 2 29.73 -50.73 43.28
CA THR A 2 28.79 -51.41 42.36
C THR A 2 27.43 -51.29 43.08
N MET A 3 26.42 -50.66 42.46
CA MET A 3 25.17 -51.26 41.97
C MET A 3 24.08 -51.66 42.99
N ARG A 4 22.84 -51.22 42.62
CA ARG A 4 21.52 -51.86 42.84
C ARG A 4 20.91 -51.79 44.25
N HIS A 5 19.60 -51.80 44.44
CA HIS A 5 18.38 -51.36 43.74
C HIS A 5 17.25 -51.65 44.75
N GLN A 6 16.22 -50.79 44.76
CA GLN A 6 14.80 -51.04 45.07
C GLN A 6 14.40 -51.96 46.26
N LEU A 7 13.50 -51.46 47.14
CA LEU A 7 12.09 -51.87 47.22
C LEU A 7 11.43 -51.42 48.55
N PHE A 8 10.28 -50.76 48.38
CA PHE A 8 9.07 -50.69 49.22
C PHE A 8 9.07 -51.31 50.63
N ARG A 9 8.52 -50.54 51.59
CA ARG A 9 7.35 -50.97 52.38
C ARG A 9 6.67 -49.83 53.15
N LEU A 10 5.33 -49.81 53.04
CA LEU A 10 4.37 -49.10 53.89
C LEU A 10 4.58 -49.37 55.38
N LYS A 11 4.31 -48.38 56.24
CA LYS A 11 3.16 -48.41 57.17
C LYS A 11 2.94 -47.06 57.90
N TYR A 12 1.65 -46.81 58.09
CA TYR A 12 0.93 -45.70 58.69
C TYR A 12 1.45 -45.18 60.04
N LEU A 13 1.31 -43.87 60.25
CA LEU A 13 0.90 -43.29 61.54
C LEU A 13 0.19 -41.96 61.32
N SER A 14 -0.91 -41.85 62.04
CA SER A 14 -1.88 -40.76 62.14
C SER A 14 -1.35 -39.59 62.96
N SER A 15 -1.67 -38.35 62.57
CA SER A 15 -1.76 -37.22 63.50
C SER A 15 -2.62 -36.10 62.93
N VAL A 16 -3.55 -35.64 63.76
CA VAL A 16 -4.39 -34.44 63.61
C VAL A 16 -3.50 -33.19 63.73
N THR A 17 -3.70 -32.17 62.90
CA THR A 17 -3.14 -30.84 63.16
C THR A 17 -4.08 -29.70 62.80
N LEU A 18 -4.09 -28.76 63.76
CA LEU A 18 -4.85 -27.53 63.89
C LEU A 18 -4.72 -26.58 62.68
N THR A 19 -5.82 -25.89 62.44
CA THR A 19 -6.04 -24.76 61.56
C THR A 19 -5.16 -23.54 61.90
N ALA A 20 -4.41 -23.05 60.91
CA ALA A 20 -3.91 -21.68 60.85
C ALA A 20 -4.50 -21.03 59.59
N ALA A 21 -5.14 -19.87 59.78
CA ALA A 21 -5.83 -19.13 58.72
C ALA A 21 -4.82 -18.62 57.67
N ALA A 22 -4.95 -19.09 56.44
CA ALA A 22 -4.32 -18.50 55.27
C ALA A 22 -5.30 -17.53 54.62
N CYS A 23 -4.93 -16.25 54.54
CA CYS A 23 -5.61 -15.27 53.70
C CYS A 23 -5.62 -15.78 52.25
N LEU A 24 -6.81 -16.15 51.77
CA LEU A 24 -7.08 -16.47 50.38
C LEU A 24 -6.94 -15.18 49.55
N LEU A 25 -5.78 -14.96 48.96
CA LEU A 25 -5.68 -14.12 47.77
C LEU A 25 -6.51 -14.81 46.67
N PRO A 26 -7.42 -14.10 45.98
CA PRO A 26 -8.09 -14.66 44.81
C PRO A 26 -7.01 -15.06 43.82
N GLY A 27 -6.98 -16.34 43.45
CA GLY A 27 -6.11 -16.81 42.39
C GLY A 27 -6.37 -15.96 41.14
N LEU A 28 -5.36 -15.21 40.71
CA LEU A 28 -5.30 -14.68 39.35
C LEU A 28 -5.37 -15.89 38.43
N GLN A 29 -6.57 -16.21 37.95
CA GLN A 29 -6.70 -16.99 36.74
C GLN A 29 -5.88 -16.27 35.67
N PRO A 30 -5.00 -16.97 34.92
CA PRO A 30 -4.41 -16.37 33.75
C PRO A 30 -5.57 -15.86 32.90
N ALA A 31 -5.57 -14.55 32.60
CA ALA A 31 -6.54 -13.98 31.69
C ALA A 31 -6.57 -14.88 30.45
N ASN A 32 -7.71 -15.50 30.16
CA ASN A 32 -7.88 -16.29 28.95
C ASN A 32 -7.37 -15.44 27.80
N ALA A 33 -6.27 -15.85 27.17
CA ALA A 33 -5.82 -15.22 25.94
C ALA A 33 -7.02 -15.22 25.00
N ALA A 34 -7.41 -14.05 24.50
CA ALA A 34 -8.49 -13.97 23.53
C ALA A 34 -8.20 -15.00 22.42
N PRO A 35 -9.20 -15.82 22.01
CA PRO A 35 -8.99 -16.75 20.91
C PRO A 35 -8.45 -15.96 19.71
N GLY A 36 -7.45 -16.53 19.03
CA GLY A 36 -6.88 -15.91 17.83
C GLY A 36 -7.96 -15.62 16.77
N PRO A 37 -7.65 -14.81 15.75
CA PRO A 37 -8.65 -14.45 14.76
C PRO A 37 -9.10 -15.68 13.97
N ILE A 38 -10.36 -15.68 13.56
CA ILE A 38 -10.88 -16.61 12.56
C ILE A 38 -10.43 -16.09 11.19
N TYR A 39 -9.71 -16.89 10.43
CA TYR A 39 -9.31 -16.50 9.07
C TYR A 39 -10.48 -16.71 8.13
N ALA A 40 -10.79 -15.71 7.31
CA ALA A 40 -11.77 -15.85 6.25
C ALA A 40 -11.32 -16.90 5.21
N GLU A 41 -12.26 -17.68 4.69
CA GLU A 41 -12.01 -18.59 3.58
C GLU A 41 -11.80 -17.77 2.30
N GLN A 42 -10.64 -17.96 1.65
CA GLN A 42 -10.19 -17.16 0.50
C GLN A 42 -9.67 -18.06 -0.63
N GLY A 43 -10.34 -19.20 -0.81
CA GLY A 43 -10.01 -20.18 -1.84
C GLY A 43 -8.91 -21.17 -1.44
N GLU A 44 -8.95 -22.34 -2.07
CA GLU A 44 -8.10 -23.50 -1.73
C GLU A 44 -6.59 -23.24 -1.91
N GLN A 45 -6.22 -22.29 -2.77
CA GLN A 45 -4.82 -21.93 -3.00
C GLN A 45 -4.25 -21.04 -1.89
N TRP A 46 -5.10 -20.41 -1.06
CA TRP A 46 -4.70 -19.52 0.02
C TRP A 46 -4.42 -20.28 1.34
N THR A 47 -3.35 -21.04 1.32
CA THR A 47 -2.91 -21.85 2.47
C THR A 47 -2.29 -21.01 3.59
N ALA A 48 -2.21 -21.58 4.80
CA ALA A 48 -1.51 -20.95 5.93
C ALA A 48 -0.03 -20.61 5.63
N ALA A 49 0.65 -21.44 4.82
CA ALA A 49 2.03 -21.18 4.39
C ALA A 49 2.13 -19.99 3.43
N ALA A 50 1.21 -19.90 2.46
CA ALA A 50 1.13 -18.76 1.55
C ALA A 50 0.85 -17.46 2.30
N ARG A 51 -0.07 -17.49 3.28
CA ARG A 51 -0.38 -16.37 4.18
C ARG A 51 0.85 -15.92 4.97
N LEU A 52 1.55 -16.85 5.61
CA LEU A 52 2.75 -16.52 6.40
C LEU A 52 3.85 -15.89 5.52
N GLN A 53 4.01 -16.39 4.28
CA GLN A 53 4.92 -15.79 3.33
C GLN A 53 4.47 -14.36 2.96
N TYR A 54 3.18 -14.15 2.67
CA TYR A 54 2.62 -12.85 2.31
C TYR A 54 2.83 -11.79 3.40
N TYR A 55 2.71 -12.18 4.67
CA TYR A 55 2.91 -11.29 5.82
C TYR A 55 4.32 -10.74 5.97
N SER A 56 5.33 -11.35 5.34
CA SER A 56 6.74 -11.02 5.56
C SER A 56 7.59 -11.03 4.28
N GLN A 57 6.97 -11.10 3.11
CA GLN A 57 7.67 -11.11 1.83
C GLN A 57 8.37 -9.77 1.61
N ASP A 58 9.70 -9.76 1.67
CA ASP A 58 10.48 -8.57 1.39
C ASP A 58 10.24 -8.08 -0.04
N GLN A 59 10.15 -6.75 -0.19
CA GLN A 59 9.86 -6.03 -1.42
C GLN A 59 10.92 -4.95 -1.70
N GLY A 60 11.84 -4.68 -0.76
CA GLY A 60 12.90 -3.68 -0.89
C GLY A 60 12.73 -2.43 -0.04
N SER A 61 11.60 -2.26 0.65
CA SER A 61 11.37 -1.13 1.57
C SER A 61 12.42 -1.05 2.69
N ARG A 62 12.87 0.16 3.03
CA ARG A 62 13.84 0.49 4.08
C ARG A 62 13.32 1.64 4.94
N VAL A 63 12.45 1.33 5.89
CA VAL A 63 11.93 2.32 6.85
C VAL A 63 13.06 2.83 7.74
N MET A 64 13.76 1.93 8.44
CA MET A 64 14.82 2.27 9.41
C MET A 64 15.69 1.04 9.70
N PRO A 65 16.96 1.17 10.09
CA PRO A 65 17.74 0.07 10.66
C PRO A 65 17.01 -0.65 11.82
N LEU A 66 17.00 -1.97 11.81
CA LEU A 66 16.27 -2.79 12.80
C LEU A 66 16.68 -2.48 14.24
N GLN A 67 17.99 -2.37 14.48
CA GLN A 67 18.51 -2.06 15.82
C GLN A 67 18.04 -0.69 16.32
N TRP A 68 17.92 0.29 15.43
CA TRP A 68 17.38 1.61 15.78
C TRP A 68 15.90 1.49 16.12
N PHE A 69 15.13 0.79 15.30
CA PHE A 69 13.70 0.62 15.52
C PHE A 69 13.38 -0.11 16.84
N GLN A 70 14.22 -1.07 17.22
CA GLN A 70 14.14 -1.79 18.50
C GLN A 70 14.57 -0.93 19.70
N ALA A 71 15.55 -0.04 19.52
CA ALA A 71 16.04 0.87 20.56
C ALA A 71 15.17 2.12 20.74
N LEU A 72 14.43 2.51 19.70
CA LEU A 72 13.62 3.73 19.68
C LEU A 72 12.52 3.66 20.74
N LYS A 73 12.28 4.80 21.38
CA LYS A 73 11.20 5.00 22.34
C LYS A 73 10.18 5.99 21.80
N GLN A 74 8.94 5.83 22.22
CA GLN A 74 7.90 6.85 22.07
C GLN A 74 8.22 8.04 22.99
N LEU A 75 7.56 9.18 22.78
CA LEU A 75 7.72 10.38 23.62
C LEU A 75 7.41 10.14 25.10
N ASN A 76 6.55 9.16 25.40
CA ASN A 76 6.20 8.74 26.76
C ASN A 76 7.23 7.77 27.40
N GLY A 77 8.32 7.45 26.70
CA GLY A 77 9.39 6.56 27.17
C GLY A 77 9.17 5.07 26.94
N LYS A 78 7.97 4.63 26.50
CA LYS A 78 7.69 3.23 26.15
C LYS A 78 8.41 2.84 24.85
N PRO A 79 8.72 1.54 24.63
CA PRO A 79 9.31 1.09 23.37
C PRO A 79 8.47 1.51 22.16
N PHE A 80 9.10 1.94 21.07
CA PHE A 80 8.37 2.30 19.85
C PHE A 80 7.63 1.10 19.26
N LEU A 81 8.22 -0.09 19.33
CA LEU A 81 7.64 -1.37 18.89
C LEU A 81 6.64 -2.01 19.89
N GLU A 82 6.24 -1.30 20.95
CA GLU A 82 5.27 -1.81 21.93
C GLU A 82 4.01 -2.35 21.24
N ASP A 83 3.56 -3.53 21.72
CA ASP A 83 2.40 -4.27 21.23
C ASP A 83 2.35 -4.43 19.71
N SER A 84 3.53 -4.62 19.09
CA SER A 84 3.66 -4.75 17.63
C SER A 84 2.95 -3.62 16.87
N LEU A 85 3.08 -2.38 17.34
CA LEU A 85 2.49 -1.20 16.72
C LEU A 85 0.96 -1.23 16.67
N SER A 86 0.32 -2.01 17.54
CA SER A 86 -1.14 -2.14 17.57
C SER A 86 -1.85 -0.80 17.76
N ARG A 87 -1.23 0.20 18.41
CA ARG A 87 -1.78 1.56 18.52
C ARG A 87 -2.10 2.22 17.18
N TYR A 88 -1.43 1.82 16.09
CA TYR A 88 -1.73 2.28 14.73
C TYR A 88 -2.59 1.30 13.93
N GLY A 89 -3.14 0.26 14.56
CA GLY A 89 -3.97 -0.75 13.88
C GLY A 89 -3.22 -1.90 13.23
N TYR A 90 -1.89 -1.93 13.27
CA TYR A 90 -1.13 -3.06 12.75
C TYR A 90 -1.39 -4.33 13.55
N LEU A 91 -1.39 -5.46 12.83
CA LEU A 91 -1.84 -6.75 13.36
C LEU A 91 -0.64 -7.58 13.83
N PRO A 92 -0.76 -8.32 14.96
CA PRO A 92 0.34 -9.13 15.46
C PRO A 92 0.70 -10.24 14.46
N ASN A 93 2.01 -10.52 14.32
CA ASN A 93 2.55 -11.62 13.52
C ASN A 93 3.38 -12.57 14.40
N PRO A 94 2.76 -13.38 15.26
CA PRO A 94 3.49 -14.24 16.21
C PRO A 94 4.33 -15.33 15.52
N ALA A 95 3.99 -15.69 14.29
CA ALA A 95 4.75 -16.63 13.46
C ALA A 95 5.87 -15.94 12.65
N GLY A 96 5.99 -14.61 12.76
CA GLY A 96 7.03 -13.82 12.09
C GLY A 96 8.43 -14.18 12.59
N LYS A 97 9.41 -14.16 11.68
CA LYS A 97 10.81 -14.50 12.00
C LYS A 97 11.45 -13.51 12.98
N ILE A 98 11.01 -12.25 12.95
CA ILE A 98 11.54 -11.19 13.80
C ILE A 98 10.49 -10.84 14.84
N LYS A 99 10.80 -11.16 16.11
CA LYS A 99 9.89 -10.93 17.22
C LYS A 99 9.51 -9.44 17.32
N GLY A 100 8.21 -9.18 17.50
CA GLY A 100 7.68 -7.84 17.70
C GLY A 100 7.30 -7.09 16.42
N LEU A 101 7.76 -7.50 15.24
CA LEU A 101 7.29 -6.92 13.98
C LEU A 101 5.86 -7.40 13.66
N PRO A 102 4.93 -6.50 13.34
CA PRO A 102 3.57 -6.88 12.95
C PRO A 102 3.50 -7.45 11.53
N VAL A 103 2.32 -7.94 11.15
CA VAL A 103 1.98 -8.29 9.77
C VAL A 103 2.30 -7.10 8.88
N GLY A 104 3.00 -7.35 7.77
CA GLY A 104 3.39 -6.29 6.86
C GLY A 104 4.79 -5.74 7.09
N PHE A 105 5.47 -6.13 8.15
CA PHE A 105 6.82 -5.66 8.47
C PHE A 105 7.81 -6.83 8.44
N THR A 106 8.93 -6.62 7.75
CA THR A 106 9.98 -7.63 7.58
C THR A 106 11.36 -6.96 7.58
N THR A 107 12.41 -7.73 7.33
CA THR A 107 13.79 -7.22 7.24
C THR A 107 14.43 -7.55 5.90
N ASN A 108 15.14 -6.59 5.30
CA ASN A 108 15.92 -6.78 4.07
C ASN A 108 17.43 -6.75 4.34
N GLY A 109 17.87 -7.61 5.24
CA GLY A 109 19.19 -7.52 5.87
C GLY A 109 19.08 -6.80 7.20
N SER A 110 19.71 -5.63 7.33
CA SER A 110 19.77 -4.88 8.59
C SER A 110 18.65 -3.85 8.79
N SER A 111 17.81 -3.59 7.78
CA SER A 111 16.73 -2.59 7.86
C SER A 111 15.36 -3.25 7.92
N VAL A 112 14.45 -2.62 8.67
CA VAL A 112 13.03 -2.95 8.67
C VAL A 112 12.39 -2.33 7.45
N GLY A 113 11.58 -3.12 6.75
CA GLY A 113 10.82 -2.71 5.58
C GLY A 113 9.34 -2.99 5.77
N MET A 114 8.51 -2.16 5.14
CA MET A 114 7.08 -2.38 4.99
C MET A 114 6.80 -3.16 3.70
N THR A 115 5.77 -3.99 3.72
CA THR A 115 5.32 -4.81 2.59
C THR A 115 3.85 -4.52 2.31
N CYS A 116 3.34 -4.93 1.14
CA CYS A 116 1.92 -4.78 0.78
C CYS A 116 0.95 -5.20 1.90
N SER A 117 1.28 -6.24 2.67
CA SER A 117 0.39 -6.78 3.69
C SER A 117 0.19 -5.85 4.89
N ALA A 118 1.01 -4.79 5.06
CA ALA A 118 0.78 -3.76 6.09
C ALA A 118 -0.47 -2.92 5.80
N CYS A 119 -0.75 -2.66 4.52
CA CYS A 119 -1.89 -1.86 4.05
C CYS A 119 -3.04 -2.74 3.53
N HIS A 120 -2.74 -3.98 3.14
CA HIS A 120 -3.69 -4.92 2.53
C HIS A 120 -3.94 -6.17 3.38
N THR A 121 -3.89 -6.05 4.71
CA THR A 121 -4.39 -7.08 5.64
C THR A 121 -5.30 -6.46 6.67
N ARG A 122 -6.49 -7.02 6.81
CA ARG A 122 -7.56 -6.48 7.65
C ARG A 122 -7.95 -7.45 8.75
N GLU A 123 -8.36 -6.91 9.89
CA GLU A 123 -9.13 -7.66 10.89
C GLU A 123 -10.38 -6.86 11.26
N ILE A 124 -11.55 -7.48 11.19
CA ILE A 124 -12.83 -6.93 11.68
C ILE A 124 -13.23 -7.64 12.98
N GLU A 125 -14.09 -7.01 13.77
CA GLU A 125 -14.59 -7.55 15.03
C GLU A 125 -16.12 -7.63 14.99
N VAL A 126 -16.66 -8.81 15.30
CA VAL A 126 -18.11 -9.02 15.50
C VAL A 126 -18.31 -9.81 16.78
N ASP A 127 -19.14 -9.30 17.69
CA ASP A 127 -19.40 -9.88 19.00
C ASP A 127 -18.11 -10.22 19.79
N GLY A 128 -17.07 -9.38 19.69
CA GLY A 128 -15.77 -9.58 20.36
C GLY A 128 -14.82 -10.58 19.67
N GLN A 129 -15.23 -11.21 18.57
CA GLN A 129 -14.40 -12.13 17.79
C GLN A 129 -13.76 -11.41 16.61
N GLY A 130 -12.43 -11.51 16.49
CA GLY A 130 -11.68 -11.03 15.34
C GLY A 130 -11.80 -11.97 14.13
N TYR A 131 -11.99 -11.39 12.94
CA TYR A 131 -11.98 -12.09 11.65
C TYR A 131 -10.91 -11.50 10.74
N ARG A 132 -9.90 -12.31 10.40
CA ARG A 132 -8.76 -11.94 9.56
C ARG A 132 -9.11 -12.10 8.09
N ILE A 133 -8.92 -11.03 7.32
CA ILE A 133 -9.15 -10.99 5.87
C ILE A 133 -7.87 -10.48 5.19
N ASP A 134 -7.21 -11.37 4.46
CA ASP A 134 -5.98 -11.03 3.74
C ASP A 134 -6.33 -10.42 2.38
N GLY A 135 -5.52 -9.48 1.92
CA GLY A 135 -5.78 -8.72 0.71
C GLY A 135 -6.87 -7.64 0.84
N GLY A 136 -7.48 -7.47 2.02
CA GLY A 136 -8.48 -6.44 2.30
C GLY A 136 -7.88 -5.13 2.81
N PRO A 137 -8.62 -4.01 2.80
CA PRO A 137 -8.12 -2.72 3.27
C PRO A 137 -7.82 -2.75 4.77
N ALA A 138 -6.56 -2.55 5.14
CA ALA A 138 -6.14 -2.55 6.53
C ALA A 138 -6.83 -1.42 7.31
N ILE A 139 -7.18 -1.69 8.56
CA ILE A 139 -7.65 -0.67 9.51
C ILE A 139 -6.44 -0.12 10.26
N ALA A 140 -5.53 0.46 9.49
CA ALA A 140 -4.27 1.02 9.97
C ALA A 140 -4.25 2.54 9.80
N ASP A 141 -3.63 3.24 10.76
CA ASP A 141 -3.35 4.67 10.73
C ASP A 141 -1.87 4.91 10.42
N PHE A 142 -1.55 4.87 9.12
CA PHE A 142 -0.19 5.08 8.65
C PHE A 142 0.31 6.51 8.93
N GLN A 143 -0.57 7.51 8.91
CA GLN A 143 -0.17 8.90 9.16
C GLN A 143 0.38 9.05 10.57
N SER A 144 -0.36 8.57 11.57
CA SER A 144 0.08 8.62 12.97
C SER A 144 1.36 7.83 13.19
N PHE A 145 1.51 6.66 12.54
CA PHE A 145 2.78 5.91 12.56
C PHE A 145 3.95 6.74 12.03
N ALA A 146 3.78 7.40 10.89
CA ALA A 146 4.84 8.17 10.26
C ALA A 146 5.18 9.45 11.05
N ALA A 147 4.17 10.16 11.55
CA ALA A 147 4.34 11.36 12.36
C ALA A 147 5.01 11.07 13.72
N ASP A 148 4.64 9.97 14.36
CA ASP A 148 5.25 9.57 15.64
C ASP A 148 6.68 9.06 15.46
N LEU A 149 6.98 8.38 14.34
CA LEU A 149 8.35 8.00 14.01
C LEU A 149 9.23 9.25 13.78
N ASP A 150 8.70 10.27 13.10
CA ASP A 150 9.37 11.57 12.94
C ASP A 150 9.67 12.22 14.29
N SER A 151 8.65 12.28 15.15
CA SER A 151 8.75 12.92 16.47
C SER A 151 9.70 12.18 17.40
N ALA A 152 9.67 10.85 17.40
CA ALA A 152 10.56 10.02 18.22
C ALA A 152 12.03 10.17 17.80
N VAL A 153 12.31 10.25 16.50
CA VAL A 153 13.69 10.46 16.04
C VAL A 153 14.15 11.90 16.28
N GLY A 154 13.25 12.89 16.12
CA GLY A 154 13.53 14.27 16.53
C GLY A 154 13.92 14.36 18.00
N GLN A 155 13.16 13.71 18.89
CA GLN A 155 13.46 13.70 20.33
C GLN A 155 14.86 13.17 20.65
N ILE A 156 15.30 12.07 20.03
CA ILE A 156 16.65 11.55 20.29
C ILE A 156 17.74 12.45 19.72
N LEU A 157 17.46 13.28 18.71
CA LEU A 157 18.44 14.22 18.18
C LEU A 157 18.51 15.51 19.02
N ASP A 158 17.37 15.97 19.53
CA ASP A 158 17.24 17.22 20.30
C ASP A 158 17.63 17.07 21.78
N ASP A 159 17.50 15.89 22.37
CA ASP A 159 17.81 15.63 23.78
C ASP A 159 19.02 14.70 23.95
N GLN A 160 20.09 15.24 24.56
CA GLN A 160 21.37 14.51 24.72
C GLN A 160 21.21 13.23 25.54
N LYS A 161 20.39 13.24 26.60
CA LYS A 161 20.18 12.05 27.43
C LYS A 161 19.44 10.95 26.64
N SER A 162 18.44 11.33 25.87
CA SER A 162 17.66 10.43 25.02
C SER A 162 18.56 9.83 23.92
N PHE A 163 19.45 10.64 23.34
CA PHE A 163 20.48 10.14 22.42
C PHE A 163 21.41 9.13 23.09
N ASP A 164 21.89 9.43 24.30
CA ASP A 164 22.81 8.55 25.02
C ASP A 164 22.17 7.20 25.37
N ASP A 165 20.91 7.21 25.82
CA ASP A 165 20.12 6.00 26.08
C ASP A 165 19.91 5.19 24.77
N PHE A 166 19.57 5.87 23.67
CA PHE A 166 19.43 5.25 22.35
C PHE A 166 20.75 4.64 21.86
N ALA A 167 21.86 5.38 21.97
CA ALA A 167 23.18 4.94 21.53
C ALA A 167 23.67 3.72 22.32
N ALA A 168 23.46 3.71 23.64
CA ALA A 168 23.77 2.55 24.48
C ALA A 168 22.96 1.31 24.07
N ALA A 169 21.67 1.49 23.76
CA ALA A 169 20.82 0.39 23.30
C ALA A 169 21.19 -0.14 21.90
N VAL A 170 21.56 0.75 20.97
CA VAL A 170 21.94 0.37 19.58
C VAL A 170 23.31 -0.29 19.53
N LEU A 171 24.31 0.28 20.21
CA LEU A 171 25.71 -0.15 20.09
C LEU A 171 26.09 -1.23 21.11
N GLY A 172 25.32 -1.35 22.19
CA GLY A 172 25.59 -2.25 23.31
C GLY A 172 26.72 -1.74 24.23
N GLY A 173 26.59 -2.03 25.52
CA GLY A 173 27.59 -1.63 26.53
C GLY A 173 27.65 -0.12 26.77
N VAL A 174 28.86 0.40 26.99
CA VAL A 174 29.13 1.84 27.18
C VAL A 174 29.85 2.36 25.93
N PRO A 175 29.16 3.03 24.99
CA PRO A 175 29.77 3.45 23.73
C PRO A 175 30.80 4.57 23.92
N SER A 176 31.89 4.54 23.14
CA SER A 176 32.89 5.62 23.10
C SER A 176 32.29 6.90 22.50
N ALA A 177 32.96 8.04 22.73
CA ALA A 177 32.54 9.33 22.16
C ALA A 177 32.53 9.30 20.62
N GLU A 178 33.51 8.63 20.00
CA GLU A 178 33.61 8.47 18.55
C GLU A 178 32.46 7.62 18.00
N GLN A 179 32.10 6.53 18.68
CA GLN A 179 30.97 5.69 18.28
C GLN A 179 29.65 6.44 18.37
N LYS A 180 29.43 7.22 19.44
CA LYS A 180 28.25 8.07 19.61
C LYS A 180 28.17 9.14 18.52
N SER A 181 29.28 9.82 18.24
CA SER A 181 29.36 10.84 17.19
C SER A 181 29.05 10.25 15.81
N LYS A 182 29.61 9.07 15.49
CA LYS A 182 29.33 8.41 14.22
C LYS A 182 27.87 7.95 14.10
N LEU A 183 27.29 7.41 15.17
CA LEU A 183 25.88 7.05 15.20
C LEU A 183 25.00 8.28 15.01
N ARG A 184 25.30 9.40 15.69
CA ARG A 184 24.54 10.65 15.57
C ARG A 184 24.51 11.13 14.14
N GLN A 185 25.67 11.21 13.47
CA GLN A 185 25.76 11.59 12.06
C GLN A 185 24.92 10.67 11.15
N ASN A 186 24.93 9.35 11.41
CA ASN A 186 24.13 8.42 10.63
C ASN A 186 22.62 8.64 10.86
N VAL A 187 22.20 8.90 12.09
CA VAL A 187 20.79 9.21 12.43
C VAL A 187 20.37 10.53 11.79
N GLU A 188 21.19 11.58 11.86
CA GLU A 188 20.93 12.87 11.22
C GLU A 188 20.79 12.73 9.70
N THR A 189 21.67 11.92 9.07
CA THR A 189 21.61 11.63 7.62
C THR A 189 20.32 10.91 7.23
N TRP A 190 19.87 9.95 8.04
CA TRP A 190 18.59 9.26 7.82
C TRP A 190 17.39 10.19 8.08
N TYR A 191 17.48 11.01 9.12
CA TYR A 191 16.38 11.85 9.59
C TYR A 191 16.08 13.01 8.66
N LEU A 192 17.09 13.66 8.08
CA LEU A 192 16.91 14.83 7.23
C LEU A 192 15.88 14.64 6.09
N PRO A 193 15.99 13.62 5.21
CA PRO A 193 14.99 13.39 4.17
C PRO A 193 13.65 12.94 4.76
N TYR A 194 13.64 12.08 5.80
CA TYR A 194 12.42 11.61 6.45
C TYR A 194 11.60 12.78 7.04
N HIS A 195 12.24 13.60 7.87
CA HIS A 195 11.63 14.78 8.46
C HIS A 195 11.19 15.80 7.42
N THR A 196 11.98 15.98 6.35
CA THR A 196 11.63 16.91 5.27
C THR A 196 10.32 16.53 4.59
N ILE A 197 10.10 15.25 4.25
CA ILE A 197 8.82 14.84 3.66
C ILE A 197 7.69 14.85 4.70
N MET A 198 7.91 14.35 5.92
CA MET A 198 6.83 14.25 6.92
C MET A 198 6.34 15.62 7.40
N SER A 199 7.25 16.59 7.56
CA SER A 199 6.90 17.95 7.99
C SER A 199 6.13 18.77 6.94
N ILE A 200 6.27 18.45 5.65
CA ILE A 200 5.62 19.17 4.55
C ILE A 200 4.36 18.44 4.06
N ALA A 201 4.46 17.11 3.87
CA ALA A 201 3.43 16.35 3.16
C ALA A 201 2.27 15.94 4.05
N LEU A 202 2.50 15.66 5.34
CA LEU A 202 1.43 15.16 6.21
C LEU A 202 0.45 16.28 6.62
N PRO A 203 -0.87 16.12 6.37
CA PRO A 203 -1.85 17.12 6.77
C PRO A 203 -2.08 17.12 8.28
N LYS A 204 -1.77 18.23 8.94
CA LYS A 204 -1.92 18.40 10.40
C LYS A 204 -3.36 18.69 10.81
N ASP A 205 -4.06 19.53 10.07
CA ASP A 205 -5.42 19.98 10.43
C ASP A 205 -6.51 18.97 10.07
N LYS A 206 -6.27 18.19 9.00
CA LYS A 206 -7.21 17.20 8.45
C LYS A 206 -6.46 15.88 8.18
N PRO A 207 -6.07 15.15 9.23
CA PRO A 207 -5.36 13.88 9.07
C PRO A 207 -6.22 12.87 8.30
N TRP A 208 -5.57 12.00 7.53
CA TRP A 208 -6.22 10.93 6.76
C TRP A 208 -6.98 9.96 7.66
N GLY A 209 -6.42 9.66 8.83
CA GLY A 209 -7.00 8.69 9.78
C GLY A 209 -6.93 7.24 9.29
N PRO A 210 -7.49 6.30 10.08
CA PRO A 210 -7.39 4.87 9.78
C PRO A 210 -8.05 4.50 8.45
N VAL A 211 -7.54 3.44 7.81
CA VAL A 211 -8.00 2.88 6.51
C VAL A 211 -7.63 3.74 5.28
N ARG A 212 -7.10 4.94 5.48
CA ARG A 212 -6.85 5.91 4.40
C ARG A 212 -5.39 6.35 4.35
N LEU A 213 -4.94 6.64 3.13
CA LEU A 213 -3.62 7.15 2.81
C LEU A 213 -3.72 7.90 1.49
N ASP A 214 -3.08 9.07 1.39
CA ASP A 214 -2.82 9.68 0.10
C ASP A 214 -1.56 9.03 -0.53
N ALA A 215 -1.72 7.80 -0.99
CA ALA A 215 -0.60 6.96 -1.40
C ALA A 215 0.10 7.52 -2.65
N VAL A 216 -0.69 8.02 -3.61
CA VAL A 216 -0.15 8.57 -4.85
C VAL A 216 0.61 9.87 -4.59
N ALA A 217 0.09 10.79 -3.78
CA ALA A 217 0.86 11.99 -3.43
C ALA A 217 2.15 11.64 -2.68
N MET A 218 2.12 10.66 -1.77
CA MET A 218 3.33 10.22 -1.06
C MET A 218 4.36 9.59 -2.00
N ILE A 219 3.95 8.77 -2.98
CA ILE A 219 4.83 8.24 -4.03
C ILE A 219 5.47 9.39 -4.81
N LEU A 220 4.66 10.35 -5.29
CA LEU A 220 5.14 11.47 -6.09
C LEU A 220 6.07 12.39 -5.28
N ASN A 221 5.71 12.70 -4.04
CA ASN A 221 6.52 13.51 -3.12
C ASN A 221 7.86 12.84 -2.81
N ARG A 222 7.86 11.52 -2.57
CA ARG A 222 9.10 10.78 -2.32
C ARG A 222 10.00 10.78 -3.54
N LEU A 223 9.46 10.33 -4.69
CA LEU A 223 10.24 10.23 -5.92
C LEU A 223 10.78 11.59 -6.36
N THR A 224 9.90 12.58 -6.49
CA THR A 224 10.28 13.88 -7.07
C THR A 224 10.96 14.79 -6.06
N GLY A 225 10.69 14.62 -4.76
CA GLY A 225 11.20 15.47 -3.70
C GLY A 225 12.44 14.95 -2.97
N LEU A 226 12.69 13.63 -2.94
CA LEU A 226 13.79 13.05 -2.15
C LEU A 226 14.73 12.13 -2.95
N ASP A 227 14.32 11.61 -4.11
CA ASP A 227 15.08 10.56 -4.79
C ASP A 227 15.86 11.06 -6.03
N ILE A 228 15.42 12.15 -6.65
CA ILE A 228 15.96 12.65 -7.93
C ILE A 228 16.72 13.98 -7.84
N GLY A 229 16.95 14.50 -6.63
CA GLY A 229 17.82 15.65 -6.43
C GLY A 229 19.31 15.29 -6.53
N THR A 230 20.15 16.32 -6.47
CA THR A 230 21.61 16.13 -6.46
C THR A 230 22.11 15.66 -5.10
N ALA A 231 23.18 14.86 -5.09
CA ALA A 231 23.90 14.50 -3.87
C ALA A 231 24.39 15.76 -3.12
N PRO A 232 24.59 15.69 -1.79
CA PRO A 232 24.55 14.47 -0.96
C PRO A 232 23.18 14.09 -0.40
N ASP A 233 22.21 15.01 -0.32
CA ASP A 233 20.91 14.74 0.31
C ASP A 233 19.81 14.30 -0.66
N HIS A 234 19.97 14.58 -1.96
CA HIS A 234 19.01 14.27 -3.03
C HIS A 234 17.66 15.00 -2.93
N ILE A 235 17.58 16.05 -2.10
CA ILE A 235 16.33 16.74 -1.79
C ILE A 235 16.05 17.85 -2.80
N ILE A 236 14.84 17.82 -3.38
CA ILE A 236 14.21 18.94 -4.08
C ILE A 236 13.00 19.36 -3.27
N ARG A 237 13.23 20.13 -2.20
CA ARG A 237 12.18 20.52 -1.24
C ARG A 237 10.99 21.22 -1.92
N SER A 238 11.25 21.97 -2.99
CA SER A 238 10.22 22.65 -3.78
C SER A 238 9.32 21.71 -4.58
N ASN A 239 9.59 20.41 -4.67
CA ASN A 239 8.70 19.42 -5.28
C ASN A 239 7.72 18.81 -4.27
N ILE A 240 8.02 18.86 -2.97
CA ILE A 240 7.17 18.24 -1.94
C ILE A 240 5.93 19.10 -1.72
N ARG A 241 4.76 18.46 -1.71
CA ARG A 241 3.45 19.10 -1.52
C ARG A 241 2.68 18.45 -0.39
N LEU A 242 1.71 19.18 0.14
CA LEU A 242 0.71 18.62 1.04
C LEU A 242 0.00 17.46 0.34
N ALA A 243 -0.10 16.32 1.01
CA ALA A 243 -0.81 15.15 0.54
C ALA A 243 -2.23 15.17 1.14
N ASP A 244 -3.13 15.96 0.54
CA ASP A 244 -4.48 16.24 1.02
C ASP A 244 -5.58 15.51 0.22
N THR A 245 -5.23 14.43 -0.47
CA THR A 245 -6.13 13.65 -1.34
C THR A 245 -6.29 12.19 -0.86
N PRO A 246 -6.68 11.95 0.42
CA PRO A 246 -6.70 10.61 0.98
C PRO A 246 -7.66 9.68 0.24
N VAL A 247 -7.18 8.49 -0.07
CA VAL A 247 -8.00 7.39 -0.58
C VAL A 247 -7.96 6.22 0.39
N ARG A 248 -8.99 5.36 0.36
CA ARG A 248 -8.94 4.09 1.09
C ARG A 248 -8.07 3.09 0.35
N TYR A 249 -7.46 2.16 1.06
CA TYR A 249 -6.74 1.05 0.42
C TYR A 249 -7.70 0.25 -0.49
N PRO A 250 -7.32 -0.05 -1.75
CA PRO A 250 -8.07 -1.01 -2.54
C PRO A 250 -7.88 -2.43 -1.98
N PHE A 251 -8.87 -3.31 -2.12
CA PHE A 251 -8.61 -4.74 -1.95
C PHE A 251 -7.80 -5.29 -3.14
N VAL A 252 -7.03 -6.35 -2.93
CA VAL A 252 -6.08 -6.88 -3.93
C VAL A 252 -6.40 -8.26 -4.48
N TRP A 253 -7.37 -8.99 -3.92
CA TRP A 253 -7.72 -10.34 -4.39
C TRP A 253 -8.21 -10.41 -5.85
N ASN A 254 -8.72 -9.31 -6.41
CA ASN A 254 -9.05 -9.22 -7.85
C ASN A 254 -7.99 -8.47 -8.68
N ALA A 255 -7.01 -7.83 -8.03
CA ALA A 255 -6.07 -6.95 -8.72
C ALA A 255 -5.33 -7.65 -9.87
N PRO A 256 -4.80 -8.89 -9.73
CA PRO A 256 -4.03 -9.54 -10.80
C PRO A 256 -4.81 -9.84 -12.08
N ILE A 257 -6.15 -9.96 -12.00
CA ILE A 257 -7.00 -10.25 -13.16
C ILE A 257 -7.62 -8.99 -13.77
N GLN A 258 -7.62 -7.85 -13.08
CA GLN A 258 -8.09 -6.58 -13.64
C GLN A 258 -7.12 -6.02 -14.71
N ASP A 259 -7.68 -5.46 -15.78
CA ASP A 259 -6.90 -4.84 -16.85
C ASP A 259 -6.37 -3.42 -16.53
N LYS A 260 -6.88 -2.80 -15.47
CA LYS A 260 -6.42 -1.52 -14.88
C LYS A 260 -6.48 -1.59 -13.36
N THR A 261 -5.68 -0.75 -12.70
CA THR A 261 -5.63 -0.63 -11.24
C THR A 261 -5.43 0.82 -10.81
N GLN A 262 -5.43 1.04 -9.48
CA GLN A 262 -5.51 2.35 -8.81
C GLN A 262 -6.91 2.97 -8.96
N TRP A 263 -7.35 3.78 -7.99
CA TRP A 263 -8.70 4.34 -8.00
C TRP A 263 -9.04 5.12 -9.28
N PRO A 264 -8.15 5.98 -9.82
CA PRO A 264 -8.39 6.65 -11.11
C PRO A 264 -8.29 5.72 -12.33
N GLY A 265 -7.82 4.47 -12.15
CA GLY A 265 -7.59 3.52 -13.23
C GLY A 265 -6.47 3.92 -14.18
N PHE A 266 -5.50 4.72 -13.69
CA PHE A 266 -4.42 5.25 -14.51
C PHE A 266 -3.29 4.26 -14.76
N ALA A 267 -3.29 3.09 -14.10
CA ALA A 267 -2.26 2.07 -14.28
C ALA A 267 -2.81 0.85 -15.02
N ASP A 268 -2.30 0.56 -16.22
CA ASP A 268 -2.63 -0.71 -16.90
C ASP A 268 -2.15 -1.90 -16.09
N ASN A 269 -2.91 -3.00 -16.15
CA ASN A 269 -2.57 -4.24 -15.47
C ASN A 269 -2.99 -5.47 -16.29
N GLY A 270 -2.80 -6.67 -15.71
CA GLY A 270 -3.25 -7.94 -16.28
C GLY A 270 -2.13 -8.81 -16.87
N ASN A 271 -0.87 -8.42 -16.71
CA ASN A 271 0.27 -9.31 -16.96
C ASN A 271 1.39 -9.12 -15.93
N ALA A 272 2.35 -10.04 -15.93
CA ALA A 272 3.42 -10.05 -14.94
C ALA A 272 4.30 -8.79 -14.96
N LEU A 273 4.55 -8.21 -16.14
CA LEU A 273 5.38 -7.03 -16.27
C LEU A 273 4.64 -5.76 -15.80
N LEU A 274 3.37 -5.62 -16.14
CA LEU A 274 2.51 -4.53 -15.66
C LEU A 274 2.28 -4.63 -14.14
N GLY A 275 1.99 -5.82 -13.62
CA GLY A 275 1.87 -6.04 -12.17
C GLY A 275 3.17 -5.72 -11.42
N LEU A 276 4.32 -6.12 -11.97
CA LEU A 276 5.63 -5.74 -11.43
C LEU A 276 5.84 -4.22 -11.48
N SER A 277 5.40 -3.54 -12.54
CA SER A 277 5.52 -2.09 -12.68
C SER A 277 4.70 -1.31 -11.64
N ARG A 278 3.47 -1.78 -11.37
CA ARG A 278 2.61 -1.25 -10.29
C ARG A 278 3.28 -1.44 -8.94
N ASN A 279 3.71 -2.67 -8.63
CA ASN A 279 4.34 -3.00 -7.34
C ASN A 279 5.65 -2.22 -7.13
N TYR A 280 6.42 -1.97 -8.19
CA TYR A 280 7.62 -1.13 -8.13
C TYR A 280 7.28 0.33 -7.82
N GLY A 281 6.25 0.90 -8.48
CA GLY A 281 5.81 2.26 -8.17
C GLY A 281 5.34 2.43 -6.73
N GLU A 282 4.63 1.43 -6.20
CA GLU A 282 4.19 1.40 -4.80
C GLU A 282 5.39 1.31 -3.83
N VAL A 283 6.39 0.46 -4.12
CA VAL A 283 7.53 0.29 -3.22
C VAL A 283 8.41 1.55 -3.11
N LEU A 284 8.49 2.35 -4.17
CA LEU A 284 9.12 3.68 -4.11
C LEU A 284 8.43 4.57 -3.07
N GLY A 285 7.10 4.55 -3.02
CA GLY A 285 6.33 5.31 -2.02
C GLY A 285 6.44 4.78 -0.59
N VAL A 286 6.67 3.47 -0.42
CA VAL A 286 6.86 2.85 0.91
C VAL A 286 8.35 2.61 1.22
N PHE A 287 9.17 3.63 1.03
CA PHE A 287 10.56 3.70 1.55
C PHE A 287 11.60 2.82 0.84
N ALA A 288 11.45 2.51 -0.46
CA ALA A 288 12.61 2.02 -1.21
C ALA A 288 13.62 3.15 -1.45
N ASP A 289 14.90 2.92 -1.17
CA ASP A 289 15.99 3.77 -1.67
C ASP A 289 16.05 3.69 -3.19
N PHE A 290 16.07 4.86 -3.84
CA PHE A 290 16.21 5.01 -5.28
C PHE A 290 16.97 6.31 -5.58
N TYR A 291 18.15 6.22 -6.19
CA TYR A 291 18.96 7.39 -6.57
C TYR A 291 19.54 7.19 -7.98
N PRO A 292 18.79 7.55 -9.05
CA PRO A 292 19.23 7.32 -10.41
C PRO A 292 20.45 8.18 -10.75
N GLN A 293 21.37 7.64 -11.54
CA GLN A 293 22.60 8.34 -11.92
C GLN A 293 22.67 8.56 -13.42
N LYS A 294 23.05 9.76 -13.84
CA LYS A 294 23.33 10.03 -15.25
C LYS A 294 24.64 9.35 -15.65
N VAL A 295 24.56 8.41 -16.58
CA VAL A 295 25.68 7.64 -17.09
C VAL A 295 25.67 7.72 -18.62
N PRO A 296 26.28 8.77 -19.22
CA PRO A 296 26.06 9.14 -20.62
C PRO A 296 26.33 8.04 -21.65
N TRP A 297 27.20 7.08 -21.31
CA TRP A 297 27.60 5.98 -22.17
C TRP A 297 26.64 4.79 -22.13
N ARG A 298 25.81 4.63 -21.08
CA ARG A 298 24.80 3.55 -21.02
C ARG A 298 23.75 3.75 -22.10
N ILE A 299 23.05 2.68 -22.47
CA ILE A 299 22.07 2.71 -23.58
C ILE A 299 20.94 3.72 -23.30
N LEU A 300 20.43 3.76 -22.07
CA LEU A 300 19.42 4.74 -21.65
C LEU A 300 20.02 6.09 -21.19
N GLY A 301 21.35 6.20 -21.11
CA GLY A 301 22.04 7.39 -20.59
C GLY A 301 21.96 7.57 -19.06
N TYR A 302 21.34 6.62 -18.36
CA TYR A 302 21.11 6.62 -16.92
C TYR A 302 21.29 5.22 -16.35
N ASP A 303 21.61 5.12 -15.07
CA ASP A 303 21.61 3.90 -14.26
C ASP A 303 20.49 4.01 -13.21
N TYR A 304 19.48 3.16 -13.34
CA TYR A 304 18.31 3.11 -12.48
C TYR A 304 18.38 1.99 -11.42
N LEU A 305 19.40 1.12 -11.50
CA LEU A 305 19.49 -0.09 -10.68
C LEU A 305 20.56 -0.03 -9.61
N ARG A 306 21.66 0.68 -9.84
CA ARG A 306 22.82 0.66 -8.93
C ARG A 306 22.50 1.09 -7.51
N HIS A 307 21.71 2.14 -7.35
CA HIS A 307 21.27 2.66 -6.05
C HIS A 307 19.75 2.52 -5.96
N ASN A 308 19.30 1.26 -6.05
CA ASN A 308 17.90 0.88 -5.97
C ASN A 308 17.75 -0.31 -5.03
N SER A 309 16.93 -0.16 -4.01
CA SER A 309 16.71 -1.21 -3.01
C SER A 309 15.56 -2.15 -3.33
N ALA A 310 14.78 -1.88 -4.38
CA ALA A 310 13.65 -2.72 -4.77
C ALA A 310 14.07 -4.18 -4.97
N ASN A 311 13.39 -5.09 -4.29
CA ASN A 311 13.62 -6.53 -4.40
C ASN A 311 12.69 -7.11 -5.47
N PHE A 312 13.11 -7.08 -6.74
CA PHE A 312 12.25 -7.50 -7.85
C PHE A 312 11.78 -8.96 -7.77
N ASP A 313 12.59 -9.87 -7.24
CA ASP A 313 12.17 -11.26 -7.03
C ASP A 313 11.12 -11.34 -5.91
N GLY A 314 11.28 -10.54 -4.87
CA GLY A 314 10.28 -10.33 -3.83
C GLY A 314 8.97 -9.75 -4.36
N LEU A 315 9.04 -8.74 -5.23
CA LEU A 315 7.87 -8.12 -5.89
C LEU A 315 7.14 -9.12 -6.81
N LYS A 316 7.86 -9.98 -7.53
CA LYS A 316 7.26 -11.09 -8.31
C LYS A 316 6.64 -12.14 -7.39
N SER A 317 7.30 -12.45 -6.28
CA SER A 317 6.83 -13.43 -5.30
C SER A 317 5.51 -12.98 -4.66
N VAL A 318 5.42 -11.71 -4.24
CA VAL A 318 4.17 -11.18 -3.68
C VAL A 318 3.06 -11.13 -4.74
N GLU A 319 3.36 -10.76 -5.99
CA GLU A 319 2.36 -10.80 -7.07
C GLU A 319 1.80 -12.21 -7.29
N ASN A 320 2.65 -13.23 -7.22
CA ASN A 320 2.23 -14.63 -7.33
C ASN A 320 1.45 -15.12 -6.10
N LEU A 321 1.68 -14.53 -4.92
CA LEU A 321 0.86 -14.79 -3.74
C LEU A 321 -0.51 -14.13 -3.87
N VAL A 322 -0.57 -12.87 -4.31
CA VAL A 322 -1.83 -12.13 -4.48
C VAL A 322 -2.77 -12.85 -5.46
N LYS A 323 -2.25 -13.46 -6.53
CA LYS A 323 -3.03 -14.31 -7.45
C LYS A 323 -3.72 -15.51 -6.80
N LYS A 324 -3.27 -15.93 -5.62
CA LYS A 324 -3.84 -17.06 -4.87
C LYS A 324 -4.86 -16.61 -3.84
N ILE A 325 -4.93 -15.30 -3.54
CA ILE A 325 -5.90 -14.75 -2.60
C ILE A 325 -7.24 -14.66 -3.33
N GLY A 326 -8.18 -15.53 -2.97
CA GLY A 326 -9.55 -15.42 -3.43
C GLY A 326 -10.33 -14.32 -2.68
N PRO A 327 -11.47 -13.88 -3.24
CA PRO A 327 -12.43 -13.07 -2.51
C PRO A 327 -12.83 -13.77 -1.20
N PRO A 328 -12.90 -13.04 -0.06
CA PRO A 328 -13.29 -13.62 1.21
C PRO A 328 -14.77 -14.04 1.21
N GLU A 329 -15.02 -15.30 1.55
CA GLU A 329 -16.39 -15.75 1.77
C GLU A 329 -17.01 -15.14 3.02
N TRP A 330 -18.32 -14.92 3.00
CA TRP A 330 -19.09 -14.57 4.20
C TRP A 330 -18.91 -15.67 5.27
N PRO A 331 -18.35 -15.34 6.46
CA PRO A 331 -17.91 -16.35 7.42
C PRO A 331 -19.07 -16.95 8.22
N TRP A 332 -20.19 -16.24 8.36
CA TRP A 332 -21.32 -16.70 9.17
C TRP A 332 -22.26 -17.60 8.36
N LYS A 333 -21.92 -18.89 8.27
CA LYS A 333 -22.73 -19.89 7.52
C LYS A 333 -24.04 -20.28 8.22
N THR A 334 -24.12 -20.08 9.53
CA THR A 334 -25.29 -20.39 10.37
C THR A 334 -25.54 -19.30 11.41
N GLY A 335 -26.71 -19.30 12.05
CA GLY A 335 -27.07 -18.35 13.10
C GLY A 335 -27.64 -17.03 12.58
N LYS A 336 -27.64 -16.00 13.44
CA LYS A 336 -28.29 -14.70 13.19
C LYS A 336 -27.78 -13.95 11.96
N TRP A 337 -26.54 -14.20 11.55
CA TRP A 337 -25.89 -13.54 10.41
C TRP A 337 -25.82 -14.42 9.16
N ALA A 338 -26.46 -15.59 9.17
CA ALA A 338 -26.51 -16.45 8.00
C ALA A 338 -27.26 -15.78 6.85
N VAL A 339 -26.79 -16.02 5.63
CA VAL A 339 -27.40 -15.46 4.43
C VAL A 339 -28.74 -16.12 4.14
N ASP A 340 -29.80 -15.34 3.95
CA ASP A 340 -31.07 -15.81 3.40
C ASP A 340 -30.92 -16.02 1.88
N ALA A 341 -30.83 -17.30 1.48
CA ALA A 341 -30.64 -17.68 0.08
C ALA A 341 -31.76 -17.21 -0.86
N LYS A 342 -33.03 -17.13 -0.39
CA LYS A 342 -34.14 -16.66 -1.23
C LYS A 342 -34.06 -15.15 -1.43
N LEU A 343 -33.70 -14.43 -0.36
CA LEU A 343 -33.53 -13.00 -0.39
C LEU A 343 -32.31 -12.60 -1.25
N ALA A 344 -31.18 -13.30 -1.10
CA ALA A 344 -30.00 -13.13 -1.94
C ALA A 344 -30.30 -13.42 -3.43
N ALA A 345 -31.09 -14.46 -3.74
CA ALA A 345 -31.51 -14.73 -5.12
C ALA A 345 -32.38 -13.61 -5.71
N ARG A 346 -33.20 -12.94 -4.88
CA ARG A 346 -33.92 -11.72 -5.28
C ARG A 346 -32.94 -10.56 -5.51
N GLY A 347 -31.97 -10.38 -4.62
CA GLY A 347 -30.90 -9.38 -4.76
C GLY A 347 -30.10 -9.54 -6.04
N LYS A 348 -29.76 -10.78 -6.42
CA LYS A 348 -29.09 -11.10 -7.69
C LYS A 348 -29.85 -10.57 -8.90
N ARG A 349 -31.18 -10.73 -8.93
CA ARG A 349 -32.01 -10.21 -10.03
C ARG A 349 -32.00 -8.68 -10.10
N ILE A 350 -31.92 -8.01 -8.95
CA ILE A 350 -31.77 -6.54 -8.90
C ILE A 350 -30.38 -6.14 -9.40
N TYR A 351 -29.33 -6.80 -8.90
CA TYR A 351 -27.95 -6.58 -9.30
C TYR A 351 -27.74 -6.72 -10.81
N GLU A 352 -28.31 -7.76 -11.41
CA GLU A 352 -28.19 -8.08 -12.84
C GLU A 352 -29.26 -7.39 -13.72
N SER A 353 -30.17 -6.64 -13.11
CA SER A 353 -31.29 -6.02 -13.82
C SER A 353 -30.80 -5.10 -14.93
N LYS A 354 -31.60 -4.92 -15.99
CA LYS A 354 -31.33 -3.89 -17.01
C LYS A 354 -32.19 -2.65 -16.84
N THR A 355 -33.17 -2.67 -15.94
CA THR A 355 -34.25 -1.67 -15.88
C THR A 355 -34.67 -1.26 -14.47
N GLN A 356 -34.27 -1.98 -13.42
CA GLN A 356 -34.72 -1.69 -12.04
C GLN A 356 -33.97 -0.52 -11.36
N THR A 357 -32.91 -0.02 -11.99
CA THR A 357 -32.15 1.15 -11.54
C THR A 357 -31.98 2.11 -12.71
N GLU A 358 -31.86 3.40 -12.43
CA GLU A 358 -31.98 4.49 -13.42
C GLU A 358 -31.02 4.38 -14.62
N ASN A 359 -29.93 3.63 -14.47
CA ASN A 359 -28.88 3.42 -15.48
C ASN A 359 -28.60 1.93 -15.75
N GLY A 360 -29.55 1.04 -15.46
CA GLY A 360 -29.34 -0.41 -15.44
C GLY A 360 -28.71 -0.89 -14.12
N GLY A 361 -28.86 -2.18 -13.84
CA GLY A 361 -28.45 -2.85 -12.60
C GLY A 361 -26.95 -2.73 -12.33
N CYS A 362 -26.55 -3.01 -11.10
CA CYS A 362 -25.17 -2.88 -10.62
C CYS A 362 -24.14 -3.58 -11.54
N ALA A 363 -24.49 -4.74 -12.11
CA ALA A 363 -23.67 -5.50 -13.05
C ALA A 363 -23.30 -4.73 -14.33
N ALA A 364 -24.02 -3.65 -14.65
CA ALA A 364 -23.72 -2.76 -15.77
C ALA A 364 -22.33 -2.11 -15.63
N CYS A 365 -21.89 -1.86 -14.40
CA CYS A 365 -20.58 -1.27 -14.09
C CYS A 365 -19.65 -2.29 -13.41
N HIS A 366 -20.20 -3.11 -12.51
CA HIS A 366 -19.43 -3.96 -11.59
C HIS A 366 -19.41 -5.45 -11.96
N GLY A 367 -20.05 -5.83 -13.07
CA GLY A 367 -20.09 -7.24 -13.50
C GLY A 367 -18.76 -7.70 -14.08
N ILE A 368 -18.46 -8.99 -13.93
CA ILE A 368 -17.31 -9.63 -14.59
C ILE A 368 -17.54 -9.63 -16.11
N ARG A 369 -16.56 -9.11 -16.85
CA ARG A 369 -16.56 -9.05 -18.32
C ARG A 369 -15.14 -9.21 -18.82
N ASP A 370 -14.97 -9.74 -20.02
CA ASP A 370 -13.66 -9.81 -20.66
C ASP A 370 -13.07 -8.39 -20.83
N GLY A 371 -11.87 -8.20 -20.30
CA GLY A 371 -11.10 -6.95 -20.40
C GLY A 371 -10.13 -6.95 -21.57
N VAL A 372 -9.19 -6.01 -21.57
CA VAL A 372 -8.13 -5.95 -22.59
C VAL A 372 -7.23 -7.19 -22.51
N PRO A 373 -7.15 -8.03 -23.56
CA PRO A 373 -6.27 -9.19 -23.56
C PRO A 373 -4.80 -8.77 -23.38
N ARG A 374 -4.07 -9.44 -22.48
CA ARG A 374 -2.65 -9.17 -22.23
C ARG A 374 -1.83 -10.40 -22.61
N ALA A 375 -1.46 -10.49 -23.88
CA ALA A 375 -0.80 -11.68 -24.45
C ALA A 375 -1.62 -12.96 -24.17
N LEU A 376 -1.08 -13.89 -23.36
CA LEU A 376 -1.76 -15.15 -23.00
C LEU A 376 -2.74 -15.02 -21.82
N ASN A 377 -2.80 -13.86 -21.16
CA ASN A 377 -3.66 -13.65 -20.00
C ASN A 377 -5.02 -13.07 -20.40
N LYS A 378 -6.08 -13.69 -19.89
CA LYS A 378 -7.43 -13.11 -19.87
C LYS A 378 -7.56 -12.21 -18.66
N THR A 379 -8.10 -11.01 -18.86
CA THR A 379 -8.33 -10.01 -17.82
C THR A 379 -9.82 -9.73 -17.69
N TRP A 380 -10.20 -9.10 -16.58
CA TRP A 380 -11.50 -8.47 -16.42
C TRP A 380 -11.44 -7.00 -16.81
N ALA A 381 -12.48 -6.55 -17.50
CA ALA A 381 -12.66 -5.14 -17.82
C ALA A 381 -12.81 -4.34 -16.53
N THR A 382 -12.02 -3.27 -16.41
CA THR A 382 -12.09 -2.30 -15.31
C THR A 382 -12.61 -0.97 -15.86
N PRO A 383 -13.95 -0.83 -16.03
CA PRO A 383 -14.50 0.38 -16.62
C PRO A 383 -14.28 1.58 -15.70
N LEU A 384 -13.93 2.72 -16.31
CA LEU A 384 -13.80 3.99 -15.58
C LEU A 384 -15.11 4.75 -15.69
N CYS A 385 -15.77 4.96 -14.55
CA CYS A 385 -17.11 5.52 -14.50
C CYS A 385 -17.10 6.85 -13.78
N TYR A 386 -17.67 7.88 -14.43
CA TYR A 386 -18.02 9.11 -13.72
C TYR A 386 -19.32 8.85 -12.98
N VAL A 387 -19.24 8.89 -11.66
CA VAL A 387 -20.38 8.66 -10.76
C VAL A 387 -20.59 9.83 -9.78
N GLY A 388 -19.96 10.98 -10.01
CA GLY A 388 -20.14 12.19 -9.19
C GLY A 388 -19.52 12.14 -7.79
N THR A 389 -18.64 11.17 -7.53
CA THR A 389 -17.88 11.07 -6.27
C THR A 389 -16.80 12.15 -6.19
N ASP A 390 -16.22 12.33 -5.00
CA ASP A 390 -15.09 13.25 -4.77
C ASP A 390 -14.05 13.15 -5.88
N ALA A 391 -13.56 14.27 -6.37
CA ALA A 391 -12.65 14.37 -7.50
C ALA A 391 -11.26 14.89 -7.11
N LYS A 392 -10.96 15.02 -5.81
CA LYS A 392 -9.76 15.68 -5.29
C LYS A 392 -8.47 14.97 -5.69
N GLU A 393 -8.45 13.63 -5.73
CA GLU A 393 -7.29 12.83 -6.17
C GLU A 393 -6.81 13.21 -7.58
N PHE A 394 -7.70 13.74 -8.44
CA PHE A 394 -7.31 14.14 -9.80
C PHE A 394 -6.40 15.37 -9.86
N ASP A 395 -6.30 16.15 -8.77
CA ASP A 395 -5.36 17.27 -8.67
C ASP A 395 -3.90 16.81 -8.80
N LEU A 396 -3.60 15.56 -8.41
CA LEU A 396 -2.26 14.98 -8.50
C LEU A 396 -1.76 14.88 -9.95
N PHE A 397 -2.66 14.68 -10.92
CA PHE A 397 -2.28 14.59 -12.33
C PHE A 397 -1.97 15.95 -12.94
N ALA A 398 -2.26 17.06 -12.25
CA ALA A 398 -1.84 18.40 -12.65
C ALA A 398 -0.50 18.81 -12.04
N LEU A 399 0.07 18.00 -11.12
CA LEU A 399 1.29 18.33 -10.42
C LEU A 399 2.46 18.42 -11.38
N THR A 400 3.21 19.53 -11.29
CA THR A 400 4.44 19.74 -12.03
C THR A 400 5.63 19.92 -11.09
N VAL A 401 6.79 19.44 -11.53
CA VAL A 401 8.00 19.30 -10.70
C VAL A 401 9.27 19.70 -11.45
N ASP A 402 10.34 19.96 -10.70
CA ASP A 402 11.73 19.92 -11.18
C ASP A 402 12.20 18.46 -11.28
N THR A 403 12.85 18.09 -12.38
CA THR A 403 13.28 16.70 -12.62
C THR A 403 14.70 16.39 -12.16
N GLY A 404 15.42 17.39 -11.63
CA GLY A 404 16.72 17.21 -11.00
C GLY A 404 17.71 16.45 -11.89
N VAL A 405 18.28 15.38 -11.36
CA VAL A 405 19.26 14.55 -12.08
C VAL A 405 18.69 13.89 -13.33
N LEU A 406 17.36 13.75 -13.43
CA LEU A 406 16.66 13.16 -14.58
C LEU A 406 16.36 14.18 -15.70
N ALA A 407 16.82 15.43 -15.61
CA ALA A 407 16.61 16.40 -16.67
C ALA A 407 17.11 15.88 -18.04
N GLY A 408 16.20 15.83 -19.02
CA GLY A 408 16.44 15.29 -20.36
C GLY A 408 16.50 13.75 -20.45
N ALA A 409 16.21 13.02 -19.37
CA ALA A 409 16.01 11.58 -19.42
C ALA A 409 14.85 11.24 -20.38
N LYS A 410 14.98 10.14 -21.11
CA LYS A 410 13.98 9.67 -22.09
C LYS A 410 14.01 8.16 -22.17
N ILE A 411 12.90 7.57 -22.60
CA ILE A 411 12.85 6.15 -22.97
C ILE A 411 12.57 6.09 -24.48
N PRO A 412 13.56 5.78 -25.33
CA PRO A 412 13.36 5.75 -26.77
C PRO A 412 12.11 4.97 -27.18
N PHE A 413 11.33 5.52 -28.12
CA PHE A 413 10.06 4.96 -28.63
C PHE A 413 8.88 4.89 -27.65
N LEU A 414 9.12 4.93 -26.34
CA LEU A 414 8.08 4.84 -25.31
C LEU A 414 7.74 6.20 -24.69
N GLU A 415 8.74 7.06 -24.45
CA GLU A 415 8.56 8.33 -23.75
C GLU A 415 9.51 9.44 -24.25
N GLN A 416 8.96 10.64 -24.38
CA GLN A 416 9.71 11.83 -24.78
C GLN A 416 10.63 12.33 -23.66
N PRO A 417 11.69 13.11 -23.98
CA PRO A 417 12.57 13.67 -22.97
C PRO A 417 11.83 14.46 -21.89
N LEU A 418 12.24 14.28 -20.64
CA LEU A 418 11.73 15.07 -19.52
C LEU A 418 12.23 16.50 -19.61
N LYS A 419 11.34 17.46 -19.36
CA LYS A 419 11.72 18.87 -19.14
C LYS A 419 12.48 18.99 -17.82
N ALA A 420 13.41 19.94 -17.73
CA ALA A 420 14.12 20.21 -16.48
C ALA A 420 13.16 20.72 -15.38
N GLN A 421 12.18 21.55 -15.75
CA GLN A 421 11.20 22.15 -14.86
C GLN A 421 9.81 22.10 -15.48
N GLY A 422 8.78 22.18 -14.63
CA GLY A 422 7.39 22.19 -15.07
C GLY A 422 6.98 20.86 -15.74
N GLU A 423 7.66 19.77 -15.42
CA GLU A 423 7.34 18.45 -15.95
C GLU A 423 6.26 17.78 -15.12
N ASN A 424 5.38 17.02 -15.74
CA ASN A 424 4.31 16.32 -15.04
C ASN A 424 4.88 15.22 -14.11
N ALA A 425 4.49 15.21 -12.83
CA ALA A 425 5.02 14.28 -11.84
C ALA A 425 4.73 12.80 -12.17
N VAL A 426 3.54 12.48 -12.70
CA VAL A 426 3.16 11.11 -13.12
C VAL A 426 3.99 10.66 -14.31
N LYS A 427 4.34 11.57 -15.22
CA LYS A 427 5.27 11.28 -16.32
C LYS A 427 6.68 10.96 -15.81
N VAL A 428 7.17 11.66 -14.78
CA VAL A 428 8.44 11.32 -14.12
C VAL A 428 8.40 9.91 -13.54
N LEU A 429 7.32 9.58 -12.81
CA LEU A 429 7.10 8.22 -12.26
C LEU A 429 7.07 7.15 -13.36
N SER A 430 6.35 7.41 -14.45
CA SER A 430 6.28 6.52 -15.61
C SER A 430 7.66 6.28 -16.22
N LEU A 431 8.42 7.34 -16.48
CA LEU A 431 9.76 7.23 -17.06
C LEU A 431 10.74 6.46 -16.16
N VAL A 432 10.71 6.73 -14.85
CA VAL A 432 11.53 6.02 -13.86
C VAL A 432 11.18 4.54 -13.82
N GLY A 433 9.89 4.20 -13.79
CA GLY A 433 9.42 2.82 -13.84
C GLY A 433 9.86 2.11 -15.10
N MET A 434 9.63 2.72 -16.28
CA MET A 434 10.08 2.18 -17.56
C MET A 434 11.60 1.98 -17.61
N GLY A 435 12.39 2.99 -17.24
CA GLY A 435 13.85 2.92 -17.27
C GLY A 435 14.40 1.82 -16.36
N THR A 436 13.84 1.70 -15.16
CA THR A 436 14.20 0.65 -14.20
C THR A 436 13.87 -0.74 -14.74
N LEU A 437 12.63 -0.95 -15.19
CA LEU A 437 12.18 -2.26 -15.66
C LEU A 437 12.89 -2.68 -16.94
N LEU A 438 13.12 -1.77 -17.88
CA LEU A 438 13.87 -2.08 -19.10
C LEU A 438 15.32 -2.46 -18.80
N GLN A 439 15.97 -1.85 -17.80
CA GLN A 439 17.30 -2.27 -17.36
C GLN A 439 17.25 -3.62 -16.62
N TYR A 440 16.24 -3.83 -15.79
CA TYR A 440 16.08 -5.07 -15.01
C TYR A 440 15.77 -6.28 -15.91
N THR A 441 14.92 -6.09 -16.92
CA THR A 441 14.51 -7.12 -17.88
C THR A 441 15.33 -7.06 -19.18
N ALA A 442 16.44 -6.33 -19.20
CA ALA A 442 17.25 -6.16 -20.40
C ALA A 442 17.66 -7.53 -20.97
N SER A 443 17.63 -7.67 -22.29
CA SER A 443 18.00 -8.93 -22.93
C SER A 443 19.47 -9.26 -22.66
N PRO A 444 19.87 -10.56 -22.66
CA PRO A 444 21.26 -10.96 -22.54
C PRO A 444 22.18 -10.25 -23.55
N LYS A 445 21.67 -9.94 -24.75
CA LYS A 445 22.37 -9.17 -25.78
C LYS A 445 22.64 -7.72 -25.30
N ALA A 446 21.62 -7.01 -24.81
CA ALA A 446 21.78 -5.64 -24.31
C ALA A 446 22.77 -5.57 -23.12
N LEU A 447 22.66 -6.54 -22.19
CA LEU A 447 23.56 -6.66 -21.04
C LEU A 447 25.01 -6.98 -21.46
N ASP A 448 25.21 -7.91 -22.40
CA ASP A 448 26.53 -8.26 -22.94
C ASP A 448 27.20 -7.05 -23.62
N LEU A 449 26.43 -6.23 -24.35
CA LEU A 449 26.95 -5.02 -24.96
C LEU A 449 27.37 -3.97 -23.92
N GLU A 450 26.55 -3.70 -22.91
CA GLU A 450 26.92 -2.77 -21.83
C GLU A 450 28.15 -3.29 -21.06
N LEU A 451 28.26 -4.59 -20.80
CA LEU A 451 29.41 -5.20 -20.14
C LEU A 451 30.70 -5.09 -20.97
N LYS A 452 30.62 -5.35 -22.29
CA LYS A 452 31.73 -5.16 -23.22
C LYS A 452 32.17 -3.70 -23.28
N ALA A 453 31.21 -2.77 -23.30
CA ALA A 453 31.49 -1.35 -23.28
C ALA A 453 32.15 -0.91 -21.96
N GLN A 454 31.62 -1.35 -20.81
CA GLN A 454 32.18 -1.07 -19.50
C GLN A 454 33.63 -1.57 -19.38
N THR A 455 33.92 -2.78 -19.87
CA THR A 455 35.28 -3.34 -19.88
C THR A 455 36.23 -2.49 -20.72
N LYS A 456 35.80 -2.08 -21.93
CA LYS A 456 36.58 -1.20 -22.80
C LYS A 456 36.80 0.18 -22.16
N LEU A 457 35.78 0.75 -21.53
CA LEU A 457 35.86 2.06 -20.88
C LEU A 457 36.79 2.02 -19.66
N GLY A 458 36.69 1.02 -18.81
CA GLY A 458 37.61 0.85 -17.68
C GLY A 458 39.06 0.62 -18.12
N LEU A 459 39.28 -0.05 -19.26
CA LEU A 459 40.62 -0.16 -19.87
C LEU A 459 41.11 1.19 -20.41
N VAL A 460 40.24 1.97 -21.04
CA VAL A 460 40.55 3.32 -21.57
C VAL A 460 40.88 4.29 -20.44
N GLU A 461 40.10 4.31 -19.36
CA GLU A 461 40.34 5.16 -18.18
C GLU A 461 41.69 4.83 -17.53
N ARG A 462 42.02 3.54 -17.38
CA ARG A 462 43.31 3.09 -16.82
C ARG A 462 44.52 3.42 -17.70
N LEU A 463 44.34 3.42 -19.02
CA LEU A 463 45.44 3.59 -19.98
C LEU A 463 45.66 5.05 -20.42
N ALA A 464 44.67 5.93 -20.28
CA ALA A 464 44.71 7.25 -20.94
C ALA A 464 44.70 8.47 -20.01
N GLY A 465 44.39 8.34 -18.71
CA GLY A 465 44.45 9.45 -17.72
C GLY A 465 43.42 10.58 -17.91
N ASP A 466 43.09 10.92 -19.16
CA ASP A 466 42.05 11.84 -19.57
C ASP A 466 41.39 11.32 -20.85
N VAL A 467 40.08 11.18 -20.82
CA VAL A 467 39.28 10.72 -21.95
C VAL A 467 39.45 11.71 -23.11
N LYS A 468 40.14 11.32 -24.19
CA LYS A 468 39.93 11.99 -25.49
C LYS A 468 38.45 11.81 -25.85
N ASN A 469 37.69 12.90 -25.80
CA ASN A 469 36.24 12.99 -26.06
C ASN A 469 35.73 12.16 -27.26
N GLY A 470 36.56 11.89 -28.27
CA GLY A 470 36.20 11.10 -29.45
C GLY A 470 35.88 9.62 -29.20
N LYS A 471 36.67 8.89 -28.37
CA LYS A 471 36.46 7.43 -28.18
C LYS A 471 35.22 7.12 -27.34
N LEU A 472 34.98 7.90 -26.28
CA LEU A 472 33.78 7.76 -25.46
C LEU A 472 32.53 8.09 -26.29
N LYS A 473 32.59 9.13 -27.13
CA LYS A 473 31.52 9.48 -28.05
C LYS A 473 31.24 8.34 -29.04
N GLU A 474 32.26 7.74 -29.63
CA GLU A 474 32.10 6.62 -30.57
C GLU A 474 31.41 5.40 -29.91
N ILE A 475 31.88 4.98 -28.73
CA ILE A 475 31.26 3.87 -27.97
C ILE A 475 29.80 4.22 -27.63
N THR A 476 29.57 5.45 -27.18
CA THR A 476 28.22 5.92 -26.82
C THR A 476 27.29 5.93 -28.04
N ASP A 477 27.76 6.40 -29.20
CA ASP A 477 26.98 6.45 -30.43
C ASP A 477 26.68 5.04 -30.96
N GLN A 478 27.61 4.09 -30.83
CA GLN A 478 27.38 2.67 -31.14
C GLN A 478 26.32 2.04 -30.24
N LEU A 479 26.39 2.28 -28.92
CA LEU A 479 25.40 1.78 -27.96
C LEU A 479 24.02 2.41 -28.19
N ARG A 480 23.96 3.71 -28.52
CA ARG A 480 22.70 4.40 -28.82
C ARG A 480 22.00 3.83 -30.05
N LYS A 481 22.73 3.32 -31.04
CA LYS A 481 22.12 2.60 -32.18
C LYS A 481 21.38 1.32 -31.76
N GLN A 482 21.67 0.77 -30.58
CA GLN A 482 21.02 -0.43 -30.04
C GLN A 482 19.87 -0.09 -29.07
N GLN A 483 19.49 1.19 -28.93
CA GLN A 483 18.33 1.60 -28.11
C GLN A 483 17.03 0.91 -28.54
N ALA A 484 16.85 0.65 -29.83
CA ALA A 484 15.69 -0.07 -30.35
C ALA A 484 15.61 -1.52 -29.84
N ASP A 485 16.75 -2.18 -29.61
CA ASP A 485 16.81 -3.57 -29.15
C ASP A 485 16.41 -3.71 -27.66
N MET A 486 16.37 -2.62 -26.90
CA MET A 486 15.85 -2.62 -25.52
C MET A 486 14.33 -2.68 -25.47
N VAL A 487 13.65 -2.17 -26.49
CA VAL A 487 12.18 -2.17 -26.57
C VAL A 487 11.75 -3.32 -27.46
N THR A 488 11.22 -4.37 -26.85
CA THR A 488 10.71 -5.56 -27.53
C THR A 488 9.18 -5.51 -27.58
N PRO A 489 8.52 -6.29 -28.46
CA PRO A 489 7.07 -6.42 -28.44
C PRO A 489 6.51 -6.80 -27.06
N GLU A 490 7.24 -7.60 -26.28
CA GLU A 490 6.82 -8.04 -24.95
C GLU A 490 6.85 -6.92 -23.91
N ASN A 491 7.83 -6.01 -23.97
CA ASN A 491 7.96 -4.92 -23.01
C ASN A 491 7.37 -3.57 -23.49
N ALA A 492 6.93 -3.48 -24.75
CA ALA A 492 6.23 -2.32 -25.28
C ALA A 492 4.94 -1.98 -24.51
N VAL A 493 4.37 -2.97 -23.78
CA VAL A 493 3.22 -2.78 -22.88
C VAL A 493 3.49 -1.73 -21.79
N LEU A 494 4.76 -1.50 -21.44
CA LEU A 494 5.16 -0.52 -20.43
C LEU A 494 4.77 0.91 -20.81
N LYS A 495 4.48 1.20 -22.08
CA LYS A 495 3.91 2.49 -22.49
C LYS A 495 2.59 2.81 -21.78
N GLY A 496 1.82 1.78 -21.43
CA GLY A 496 0.55 1.91 -20.70
C GLY A 496 0.69 1.81 -19.18
N MET A 497 1.91 1.69 -18.63
CA MET A 497 2.09 1.41 -17.20
C MET A 497 1.44 2.48 -16.31
N TYR A 498 1.57 3.76 -16.69
CA TYR A 498 0.88 4.89 -16.08
C TYR A 498 0.45 5.87 -17.16
N HIS A 499 -0.85 6.13 -17.24
CA HIS A 499 -1.46 7.08 -18.15
C HIS A 499 -1.49 8.47 -17.54
N SER A 500 -1.31 9.48 -18.38
CA SER A 500 -1.68 10.85 -18.01
C SER A 500 -3.20 10.95 -17.94
N MET A 501 -3.72 11.54 -16.86
CA MET A 501 -5.15 11.73 -16.67
C MET A 501 -5.53 13.20 -16.88
N PRO A 502 -6.79 13.48 -17.25
CA PRO A 502 -7.28 14.84 -17.39
C PRO A 502 -7.16 15.62 -16.08
N THR A 503 -6.63 16.84 -16.17
CA THR A 503 -6.39 17.73 -15.01
C THR A 503 -7.59 18.60 -14.64
N ALA A 504 -8.58 18.71 -15.53
CA ALA A 504 -9.75 19.55 -15.33
C ALA A 504 -11.02 18.70 -15.19
N ALA A 505 -11.73 18.89 -14.08
CA ALA A 505 -13.05 18.31 -13.83
C ALA A 505 -14.05 18.88 -14.84
N LYS A 506 -14.39 18.13 -15.88
CA LYS A 506 -15.63 18.35 -16.63
C LYS A 506 -16.55 17.19 -16.34
N ALA A 507 -17.70 17.48 -15.75
CA ALA A 507 -18.81 16.54 -15.74
C ALA A 507 -19.14 16.21 -17.21
N PRO A 508 -19.39 14.95 -17.56
CA PRO A 508 -19.86 14.61 -18.90
C PRO A 508 -21.16 15.38 -19.19
N THR A 509 -21.29 15.91 -20.41
CA THR A 509 -22.53 16.57 -20.86
C THR A 509 -23.70 15.58 -21.01
N ASP A 510 -23.42 14.28 -20.94
CA ASP A 510 -24.32 13.16 -21.17
C ASP A 510 -24.60 12.30 -19.91
N GLY A 511 -24.30 12.83 -18.71
CA GLY A 511 -24.64 12.23 -17.41
C GLY A 511 -23.63 11.19 -16.87
N TYR A 512 -24.06 10.39 -15.88
CA TYR A 512 -23.23 9.31 -15.32
C TYR A 512 -22.99 8.22 -16.37
N ARG A 513 -21.72 7.94 -16.70
CA ARG A 513 -21.35 6.93 -17.70
C ARG A 513 -20.05 6.24 -17.34
N CYS A 514 -20.03 4.94 -17.59
CA CYS A 514 -18.81 4.15 -17.75
C CYS A 514 -18.33 4.30 -19.19
N LYS A 515 -17.13 4.85 -19.38
CA LYS A 515 -16.49 4.93 -20.70
C LYS A 515 -15.09 4.31 -20.58
N ASP A 516 -14.66 3.54 -21.57
CA ASP A 516 -13.26 3.16 -21.71
C ASP A 516 -12.48 4.36 -22.27
N LYS A 517 -11.98 5.20 -21.37
CA LYS A 517 -11.61 6.59 -21.65
C LYS A 517 -10.27 6.84 -22.34
N PHE A 518 -9.45 5.83 -22.62
CA PHE A 518 -8.15 6.10 -23.28
C PHE A 518 -8.28 6.48 -24.76
N THR A 519 -9.50 6.49 -25.32
CA THR A 519 -9.82 6.99 -26.67
C THR A 519 -10.71 8.24 -26.65
N ASP A 520 -11.12 8.74 -25.48
CA ASP A 520 -11.96 9.94 -25.35
C ASP A 520 -11.06 11.20 -25.40
N PRO A 521 -11.24 12.12 -26.36
CA PRO A 521 -10.45 13.34 -26.45
C PRO A 521 -10.74 14.36 -25.32
N ASN A 522 -11.81 14.18 -24.54
CA ASN A 522 -12.15 15.01 -23.37
C ASN A 522 -12.60 14.15 -22.18
N PRO A 523 -11.72 13.33 -21.60
CA PRO A 523 -12.12 12.37 -20.57
C PRO A 523 -12.61 13.12 -19.32
N ALA A 524 -13.84 12.82 -18.87
CA ALA A 524 -14.32 13.27 -17.57
C ALA A 524 -13.52 12.59 -16.44
N ILE A 525 -13.54 13.16 -15.24
CA ILE A 525 -13.04 12.49 -14.03
C ILE A 525 -13.82 11.19 -13.83
N ALA A 526 -13.14 10.09 -13.55
CA ALA A 526 -13.80 8.79 -13.37
C ALA A 526 -12.94 7.85 -12.54
N TYR A 527 -13.63 7.07 -11.73
CA TYR A 527 -13.00 6.05 -10.91
C TYR A 527 -13.31 4.67 -11.49
N GLU A 528 -12.43 3.71 -11.24
CA GLU A 528 -12.72 2.33 -11.61
C GLU A 528 -13.99 1.81 -10.91
N SER A 529 -14.84 1.15 -11.69
CA SER A 529 -15.93 0.31 -11.18
C SER A 529 -15.49 -1.14 -11.20
N ARG A 530 -14.74 -1.52 -10.16
CA ARG A 530 -14.20 -2.88 -10.01
C ARG A 530 -15.29 -3.92 -9.76
N VAL A 531 -14.97 -5.17 -10.06
CA VAL A 531 -15.78 -6.34 -9.71
C VAL A 531 -15.94 -6.41 -8.19
N LEU A 532 -17.16 -6.66 -7.72
CA LEU A 532 -17.54 -6.56 -6.30
C LEU A 532 -17.39 -7.87 -5.51
N GLU A 533 -16.71 -8.88 -6.02
CA GLU A 533 -16.41 -10.09 -5.24
C GLU A 533 -15.56 -9.73 -4.00
N GLY A 534 -15.98 -10.20 -2.82
CA GLY A 534 -15.46 -9.85 -1.51
C GLY A 534 -15.93 -8.50 -0.95
N ILE A 535 -16.87 -7.79 -1.57
CA ILE A 535 -17.16 -6.38 -1.25
C ILE A 535 -17.55 -6.14 0.22
N TRP A 536 -18.21 -7.12 0.83
CA TRP A 536 -18.64 -7.07 2.22
C TRP A 536 -17.48 -6.75 3.18
N ALA A 537 -16.28 -7.27 2.89
CA ALA A 537 -15.10 -7.18 3.73
C ALA A 537 -14.33 -5.84 3.62
N THR A 538 -14.85 -4.85 2.89
CA THR A 538 -14.03 -3.71 2.43
C THR A 538 -14.40 -2.35 3.02
N ALA A 539 -15.37 -2.29 3.93
CA ALA A 539 -15.82 -1.03 4.54
C ALA A 539 -14.67 -0.18 5.13
N PRO A 540 -14.73 1.17 5.07
CA PRO A 540 -15.77 1.97 4.45
C PRO A 540 -15.72 1.94 2.91
N TYR A 541 -16.74 2.51 2.29
CA TYR A 541 -17.01 2.45 0.85
C TYR A 541 -16.72 3.79 0.15
N LEU A 542 -16.77 3.76 -1.18
CA LEU A 542 -16.21 4.78 -2.10
C LEU A 542 -14.68 4.81 -2.10
N HIS A 543 -14.08 5.47 -3.09
CA HIS A 543 -12.61 5.50 -3.25
C HIS A 543 -11.90 6.19 -2.08
N ASN A 544 -12.56 7.13 -1.41
CA ASN A 544 -12.05 7.90 -0.27
C ASN A 544 -12.56 7.42 1.09
N GLY A 545 -13.32 6.32 1.14
CA GLY A 545 -13.83 5.75 2.38
C GLY A 545 -14.84 6.63 3.12
N SER A 546 -15.60 7.48 2.41
CA SER A 546 -16.52 8.46 3.02
C SER A 546 -17.92 7.92 3.35
N VAL A 547 -18.18 6.62 3.13
CA VAL A 547 -19.47 6.00 3.46
C VAL A 547 -19.26 4.74 4.33
N PRO A 548 -19.85 4.63 5.53
CA PRO A 548 -19.47 3.60 6.50
C PRO A 548 -19.97 2.19 6.19
N THR A 549 -21.12 2.07 5.51
CA THR A 549 -21.81 0.78 5.28
C THR A 549 -22.40 0.72 3.87
N LEU A 550 -22.57 -0.48 3.31
CA LEU A 550 -23.29 -0.62 2.03
C LEU A 550 -24.75 -0.18 2.17
N ALA A 551 -25.36 -0.41 3.34
CA ALA A 551 -26.71 0.11 3.62
C ALA A 551 -26.78 1.64 3.47
N ALA A 552 -25.81 2.38 4.02
CA ALA A 552 -25.75 3.83 3.86
C ALA A 552 -25.45 4.24 2.41
N LEU A 553 -24.66 3.47 1.66
CA LEU A 553 -24.38 3.76 0.25
C LEU A 553 -25.64 3.70 -0.62
N LEU A 554 -26.58 2.82 -0.26
CA LEU A 554 -27.90 2.69 -0.91
C LEU A 554 -28.91 3.74 -0.45
N GLU A 555 -28.54 4.69 0.40
CA GLU A 555 -29.38 5.84 0.73
C GLU A 555 -29.01 7.05 -0.15
N PRO A 556 -29.99 7.94 -0.45
CA PRO A 556 -29.72 9.25 -1.03
C PRO A 556 -28.62 9.98 -0.28
N VAL A 557 -27.82 10.78 -0.99
CA VAL A 557 -26.61 11.41 -0.42
C VAL A 557 -26.91 12.24 0.82
N GLU A 558 -28.05 12.93 0.84
CA GLU A 558 -28.54 13.74 1.96
C GLU A 558 -28.78 12.93 3.25
N ASN A 559 -29.02 11.62 3.14
CA ASN A 559 -29.29 10.73 4.26
C ASN A 559 -28.03 9.94 4.70
N ARG A 560 -26.91 10.09 4.00
CA ARG A 560 -25.65 9.44 4.38
C ARG A 560 -25.07 10.11 5.64
N PRO A 561 -24.48 9.33 6.57
CA PRO A 561 -23.86 9.91 7.77
C PRO A 561 -22.83 10.98 7.44
N ALA A 562 -22.96 12.16 8.04
CA ALA A 562 -22.01 13.25 7.86
C ALA A 562 -20.68 13.00 8.61
N GLU A 563 -20.73 12.22 9.69
CA GLU A 563 -19.56 11.78 10.43
C GLU A 563 -19.78 10.38 11.01
N PHE A 564 -18.69 9.63 11.21
CA PHE A 564 -18.71 8.30 11.83
C PHE A 564 -17.34 7.89 12.38
N LYS A 565 -17.33 6.99 13.36
CA LYS A 565 -16.10 6.42 13.92
C LYS A 565 -15.52 5.37 12.99
N ILE A 566 -14.19 5.31 12.86
CA ILE A 566 -13.49 4.26 12.12
C ILE A 566 -12.78 3.33 13.08
N GLY A 567 -13.03 2.02 12.95
CA GLY A 567 -12.36 0.98 13.71
C GLY A 567 -12.73 -0.42 13.22
N PRO A 568 -12.35 -1.48 13.97
CA PRO A 568 -12.56 -2.86 13.57
C PRO A 568 -13.98 -3.38 13.79
N ALA A 569 -14.78 -2.77 14.68
CA ALA A 569 -16.12 -3.25 14.97
C ALA A 569 -17.00 -3.15 13.71
N TYR A 570 -17.66 -4.26 13.39
CA TYR A 570 -18.37 -4.47 12.13
C TYR A 570 -19.84 -4.79 12.38
N ASP A 571 -20.71 -4.26 11.53
CA ASP A 571 -22.15 -4.47 11.53
C ASP A 571 -22.52 -5.41 10.36
N PRO A 572 -22.80 -6.70 10.63
CA PRO A 572 -23.16 -7.66 9.59
C PRO A 572 -24.51 -7.39 8.92
N GLU A 573 -25.43 -6.68 9.58
CA GLU A 573 -26.74 -6.34 9.01
C GLU A 573 -26.59 -5.24 7.96
N LYS A 574 -25.84 -4.19 8.29
CA LYS A 574 -25.60 -3.05 7.39
C LYS A 574 -24.46 -3.27 6.41
N VAL A 575 -23.67 -4.32 6.63
CA VAL A 575 -22.49 -4.67 5.84
C VAL A 575 -21.50 -3.51 5.84
N GLY A 576 -20.85 -3.28 6.99
CA GLY A 576 -19.79 -2.30 7.12
C GLY A 576 -19.42 -1.97 8.56
N LEU A 577 -18.99 -0.73 8.80
CA LEU A 577 -18.57 -0.28 10.12
C LEU A 577 -19.75 -0.22 11.09
N ALA A 578 -19.57 -0.76 12.29
CA ALA A 578 -20.48 -0.52 13.41
C ALA A 578 -20.40 0.94 13.87
N VAL A 579 -21.48 1.44 14.49
CA VAL A 579 -21.55 2.83 15.00
C VAL A 579 -20.53 3.03 16.13
N GLU A 580 -20.53 2.10 17.08
CA GLU A 580 -19.52 2.07 18.14
C GLU A 580 -18.34 1.22 17.72
N GLN A 581 -17.15 1.68 18.08
CA GLN A 581 -15.88 1.08 17.68
C GLN A 581 -15.11 0.64 18.91
N SER A 582 -14.49 -0.54 18.84
CA SER A 582 -13.68 -1.11 19.92
C SER A 582 -12.25 -0.54 19.94
N LYS A 583 -11.84 0.13 18.86
CA LYS A 583 -10.50 0.71 18.71
C LYS A 583 -10.54 1.98 17.86
N PHE A 584 -9.55 2.83 18.13
CA PHE A 584 -9.41 4.20 17.66
C PHE A 584 -10.48 5.13 18.22
N ASP A 585 -10.03 6.32 18.62
CA ASP A 585 -10.91 7.46 18.92
C ASP A 585 -10.85 8.45 17.75
N TYR A 586 -11.08 7.94 16.53
CA TYR A 586 -11.05 8.74 15.31
C TYR A 586 -12.45 8.83 14.71
N VAL A 587 -12.94 10.06 14.56
CA VAL A 587 -14.19 10.39 13.87
C VAL A 587 -13.88 11.00 12.52
N LEU A 588 -14.26 10.31 11.46
CA LEU A 588 -14.20 10.86 10.11
C LEU A 588 -15.35 11.84 9.91
N LYS A 589 -15.02 13.12 9.64
CA LYS A 589 -15.97 14.13 9.17
C LYS A 589 -15.94 14.22 7.65
N THR A 590 -17.09 14.02 7.03
CA THR A 590 -17.26 14.07 5.57
C THR A 590 -17.89 15.39 5.15
N THR A 591 -17.69 15.79 3.89
CA THR A 591 -18.25 17.02 3.34
C THR A 591 -19.45 16.75 2.43
N ASP A 592 -20.32 17.74 2.29
CA ASP A 592 -21.47 17.72 1.38
C ASP A 592 -21.07 17.94 -0.09
N CYS A 593 -22.07 18.10 -0.96
CA CYS A 593 -21.91 18.26 -2.41
C CYS A 593 -21.90 19.71 -2.89
N GLU A 594 -21.77 20.68 -1.98
CA GLU A 594 -21.89 22.09 -2.32
C GLU A 594 -20.53 22.73 -2.63
N GLY A 595 -20.40 23.33 -3.82
CA GLY A 595 -19.21 24.10 -4.19
C GLY A 595 -17.90 23.32 -4.00
N ALA A 596 -16.98 23.89 -3.21
CA ALA A 596 -15.68 23.28 -2.95
C ALA A 596 -15.74 22.00 -2.09
N ASN A 597 -16.82 21.79 -1.33
CA ASN A 597 -17.00 20.60 -0.49
C ASN A 597 -17.12 19.32 -1.32
N ALA A 598 -17.65 19.40 -2.54
CA ALA A 598 -17.78 18.25 -3.43
C ALA A 598 -16.42 17.66 -3.87
N LYS A 599 -15.32 18.41 -3.72
CA LYS A 599 -13.95 18.04 -4.11
C LYS A 599 -12.98 18.29 -2.95
N SER A 600 -13.35 17.87 -1.74
CA SER A 600 -12.57 18.15 -0.53
C SER A 600 -11.55 17.06 -0.19
N GLY A 601 -11.62 15.90 -0.86
CA GLY A 601 -10.97 14.64 -0.46
C GLY A 601 -11.85 13.82 0.51
N ASN A 602 -12.81 14.45 1.19
CA ASN A 602 -13.69 13.83 2.19
C ASN A 602 -15.17 13.88 1.78
N SER A 603 -15.48 14.18 0.53
CA SER A 603 -16.87 14.24 0.06
C SER A 603 -17.54 12.86 0.07
N ARG A 604 -18.80 12.83 0.53
CA ARG A 604 -19.69 11.64 0.50
C ARG A 604 -20.60 11.58 -0.73
N CYS A 605 -20.34 12.44 -1.71
CA CYS A 605 -21.17 12.62 -2.90
C CYS A 605 -21.08 11.48 -3.90
N GLY A 606 -22.01 11.50 -4.85
CA GLY A 606 -22.01 10.59 -5.99
C GLY A 606 -22.45 9.18 -5.66
N HIS A 607 -22.35 8.31 -6.66
CA HIS A 607 -22.80 6.94 -6.61
C HIS A 607 -24.26 6.83 -6.12
N GLU A 608 -25.18 7.55 -6.75
CA GLU A 608 -26.62 7.52 -6.39
C GLU A 608 -27.38 6.34 -7.04
N PHE A 609 -26.65 5.30 -7.46
CA PHE A 609 -27.23 4.11 -8.04
C PHE A 609 -27.88 3.25 -6.96
N GLY A 610 -29.12 2.83 -7.18
CA GLY A 610 -29.86 1.99 -6.24
C GLY A 610 -30.53 2.75 -5.08
N THR A 611 -30.39 4.07 -4.99
CA THR A 611 -30.97 4.86 -3.89
C THR A 611 -32.50 4.91 -3.91
N LYS A 612 -33.09 4.76 -5.10
CA LYS A 612 -34.55 4.75 -5.34
C LYS A 612 -35.21 3.38 -5.21
N LEU A 613 -34.43 2.32 -4.95
CA LEU A 613 -34.97 0.99 -4.69
C LEU A 613 -35.85 1.00 -3.44
N SER A 614 -36.88 0.15 -3.41
CA SER A 614 -37.71 -0.03 -2.20
C SER A 614 -36.87 -0.56 -1.04
N LYS A 615 -37.34 -0.40 0.20
CA LYS A 615 -36.67 -0.94 1.38
C LYS A 615 -36.40 -2.45 1.26
N GLU A 616 -37.36 -3.20 0.75
CA GLU A 616 -37.27 -4.65 0.54
C GLU A 616 -36.30 -5.02 -0.58
N GLU A 617 -36.20 -4.17 -1.62
CA GLU A 617 -35.23 -4.34 -2.70
C GLU A 617 -33.81 -4.03 -2.24
N LYS A 618 -33.60 -2.96 -1.45
CA LYS A 618 -32.31 -2.66 -0.83
C LYS A 618 -31.87 -3.80 0.09
N ALA A 619 -32.77 -4.32 0.93
CA ALA A 619 -32.48 -5.47 1.78
C ALA A 619 -32.11 -6.71 0.96
N ALA A 620 -32.84 -7.00 -0.12
CA ALA A 620 -32.51 -8.09 -1.03
C ALA A 620 -31.13 -7.93 -1.68
N LEU A 621 -30.83 -6.73 -2.18
CA LEU A 621 -29.55 -6.42 -2.79
C LEU A 621 -28.40 -6.56 -1.78
N LEU A 622 -28.53 -6.02 -0.57
CA LEU A 622 -27.53 -6.18 0.49
C LEU A 622 -27.25 -7.64 0.80
N GLU A 623 -28.30 -8.47 0.86
CA GLU A 623 -28.16 -9.90 1.09
C GLU A 623 -27.36 -10.61 -0.02
N TYR A 624 -27.50 -10.17 -1.26
CA TYR A 624 -26.69 -10.66 -2.38
C TYR A 624 -25.24 -10.18 -2.31
N LEU A 625 -25.00 -8.93 -1.92
CA LEU A 625 -23.65 -8.37 -1.79
C LEU A 625 -22.81 -9.06 -0.69
N LYS A 626 -23.45 -9.78 0.25
CA LYS A 626 -22.75 -10.64 1.22
C LYS A 626 -22.10 -11.87 0.58
N ILE A 627 -22.64 -12.36 -0.54
CA ILE A 627 -22.20 -13.61 -1.20
C ILE A 627 -21.47 -13.40 -2.53
N LEU A 628 -21.26 -12.14 -2.92
CA LEU A 628 -20.27 -11.76 -3.92
C LEU A 628 -18.92 -11.71 -3.21
#